data_AF-A0A8S2P3Q9-F1
#
_entry.id   AF-A0A8S2P3Q9-F1
#
_cell.length_a   1.000
_cell.length_b   1.000
_cell.length_c   1.000
_cell.angle_alpha   90.00
_cell.angle_beta   90.00
_cell.angle_gamma   90.00
#
_symmetry.space_group_name_H-M   'P 1'
#
loop_
_entity.id
_entity.type
_entity.pdbx_description
1 polymer ?
#
loop_
_entity_poly.entity_id
_entity_poly.type
_entity_poly.pdbx_seq_one_letter_code
_entity_poly.pdbx_strand_id
1 'polypeptide(L)'
;KFMSDPTPHSHASNPERIPAVEIKNDIKIKATTSNEAASSIIQSSLRSLPLTAVSSLPSSDSLARTVRRQRPTLSLTSSSQLPIELRKTDRGDDFIL
;
A
#
# COMPACT_ATOMS: atom_id res chain seq x y z
N LYS A 1 18.58 27.39 38.59
CA LYS A 1 17.64 26.77 37.63
C LYS A 1 18.15 25.36 37.38
N PHE A 2 17.55 24.34 37.99
CA PHE A 2 17.96 22.95 37.77
C PHE A 2 17.35 22.47 36.45
N MET A 3 18.17 22.28 35.43
CA MET A 3 17.78 21.52 34.25
C MET A 3 18.23 20.09 34.49
N SER A 4 17.29 19.15 34.50
CA SER A 4 17.58 17.73 34.57
C SER A 4 18.17 17.27 33.24
N ASP A 5 19.24 16.48 33.29
CA ASP A 5 19.82 15.87 32.11
C ASP A 5 18.83 14.90 31.42
N PRO A 6 18.85 14.82 30.08
CA PRO A 6 17.98 13.89 29.36
C PRO A 6 18.33 12.45 29.74
N THR A 7 17.35 11.71 30.25
CA THR A 7 17.52 10.28 30.49
C THR A 7 17.69 9.53 29.17
N PRO A 8 18.63 8.59 29.08
CA PRO A 8 18.72 7.71 27.92
C PRO A 8 17.47 6.83 27.84
N HIS A 9 16.55 7.17 26.94
CA HIS A 9 15.35 6.39 26.67
C HIS A 9 15.71 5.25 25.71
N SER A 10 16.04 4.08 26.27
CA SER A 10 16.21 2.84 25.51
C SER A 10 15.03 1.90 25.76
N HIS A 11 14.26 1.60 24.72
CA HIS A 11 13.20 0.59 24.78
C HIS A 11 13.72 -0.72 24.18
N ALA A 12 13.37 -1.84 24.81
CA ALA A 12 13.59 -3.15 24.21
C ALA A 12 12.85 -3.25 22.87
N SER A 13 13.52 -3.80 21.86
CA SER A 13 12.94 -4.08 20.54
C SER A 13 11.71 -4.99 20.69
N ASN A 14 10.60 -4.68 20.03
CA ASN A 14 9.47 -5.61 19.97
C ASN A 14 9.75 -6.68 18.90
N PRO A 15 10.00 -7.95 19.27
CA PRO A 15 10.32 -9.02 18.33
C PRO A 15 9.15 -9.34 17.38
N GLU A 16 7.90 -9.08 17.79
CA GLU A 16 6.69 -9.33 16.98
C GLU A 16 6.58 -8.39 15.77
N ARG A 17 7.30 -7.26 15.80
CA ARG A 17 7.33 -6.33 14.66
C ARG A 17 8.11 -6.88 13.47
N ILE A 18 9.09 -7.74 13.70
CA ILE A 18 9.92 -8.32 12.64
C ILE A 18 9.05 -9.10 11.64
N PRO A 19 8.30 -10.14 12.05
CA PRO A 19 7.44 -10.90 11.14
C PRO A 19 6.34 -10.03 10.51
N ALA A 20 5.79 -9.04 11.23
CA ALA A 20 4.80 -8.12 10.67
C ALA A 20 5.37 -7.26 9.52
N VAL A 21 6.63 -6.82 9.64
CA VAL A 21 7.34 -6.08 8.58
C VAL A 21 7.64 -6.98 7.39
N GLU A 22 8.06 -8.23 7.64
CA GLU A 22 8.30 -9.23 6.59
C GLU A 22 7.05 -9.50 5.77
N ILE A 23 5.90 -9.75 6.43
CA ILE A 23 4.61 -9.92 5.75
C ILE A 23 4.22 -8.69 4.94
N LYS A 24 4.42 -7.48 5.49
CA LYS A 24 4.14 -6.25 4.74
C LYS A 24 5.00 -6.16 3.47
N ASN A 25 6.26 -6.59 3.54
CA ASN A 25 7.14 -6.60 2.37
C ASN A 25 6.74 -7.66 1.35
N ASP A 26 6.35 -8.86 1.78
CA ASP A 26 5.79 -9.89 0.90
C ASP A 26 4.54 -9.39 0.16
N ILE A 27 3.61 -8.72 0.87
CA ILE A 27 2.43 -8.10 0.25
C ILE A 27 2.83 -7.09 -0.83
N LYS A 28 3.87 -6.26 -0.60
CA LYS A 28 4.34 -5.31 -1.60
C LYS A 28 4.89 -6.03 -2.84
N ILE A 29 5.72 -7.06 -2.65
CA ILE A 29 6.34 -7.82 -3.74
C ILE A 29 5.27 -8.53 -4.57
N LYS A 30 4.28 -9.15 -3.93
CA LYS A 30 3.14 -9.75 -4.62
C LYS A 30 2.29 -8.71 -5.35
N ALA A 31 2.10 -7.53 -4.75
CA ALA A 31 1.33 -6.47 -5.37
C ALA A 31 2.00 -5.85 -6.61
N THR A 32 3.34 -5.86 -6.71
CA THR A 32 4.04 -5.38 -7.93
C THR A 32 4.01 -6.41 -9.06
N THR A 33 3.89 -7.70 -8.75
CA THR A 33 4.05 -8.81 -9.71
C THR A 33 2.75 -9.51 -10.09
N SER A 34 1.70 -9.41 -9.27
CA SER A 34 0.42 -10.11 -9.46
C SER A 34 -0.75 -9.15 -9.70
N ASN A 35 -1.68 -9.57 -10.56
CA ASN A 35 -2.93 -8.87 -10.83
C ASN A 35 -4.13 -9.39 -10.01
N GLU A 36 -3.89 -10.24 -9.02
CA GLU A 36 -4.91 -10.83 -8.14
C GLU A 36 -5.75 -9.78 -7.39
N ALA A 37 -6.83 -10.18 -6.73
CA ALA A 37 -7.52 -9.29 -5.80
C ALA A 37 -6.65 -8.95 -4.58
N ALA A 38 -6.75 -7.72 -4.07
CA ALA A 38 -5.99 -7.31 -2.88
C ALA A 38 -6.27 -8.19 -1.66
N SER A 39 -7.52 -8.64 -1.50
CA SER A 39 -7.92 -9.61 -0.48
C SER A 39 -7.19 -10.95 -0.62
N SER A 40 -7.04 -11.46 -1.85
CA SER A 40 -6.30 -12.71 -2.12
C SER A 40 -4.83 -12.58 -1.68
N ILE A 41 -4.16 -11.51 -2.12
CA ILE A 41 -2.76 -11.24 -1.78
C ILE A 41 -2.60 -11.18 -0.25
N ILE A 42 -3.42 -10.37 0.43
CA ILE A 42 -3.35 -10.21 1.89
C ILE A 42 -3.59 -11.54 2.59
N GLN A 43 -4.67 -12.26 2.26
CA GLN A 43 -4.99 -13.55 2.90
C GLN A 43 -3.89 -14.60 2.68
N SER A 44 -3.32 -14.64 1.47
CA SER A 44 -2.21 -15.56 1.17
C SER A 44 -0.97 -15.27 2.00
N SER A 45 -0.64 -14.00 2.23
CA SER A 45 0.51 -13.58 3.03
C SER A 45 0.27 -13.73 4.53
N LEU A 46 -0.97 -13.62 5.00
CA LEU A 46 -1.30 -13.79 6.42
C LEU A 46 -1.22 -15.26 6.88
N ARG A 47 -1.33 -16.23 5.98
CA ARG A 47 -1.26 -17.66 6.32
C ARG A 47 0.07 -18.08 6.95
N SER A 48 1.16 -17.37 6.66
CA SER A 48 2.49 -17.66 7.22
C SER A 48 2.81 -16.83 8.47
N LEU A 49 1.92 -15.95 8.92
CA LEU A 49 2.18 -15.08 10.05
C LEU A 49 1.97 -15.82 11.38
N PRO A 50 2.93 -15.76 12.32
CA PRO A 50 2.73 -16.27 13.67
C PRO A 50 1.64 -15.48 14.41
N LEU A 51 0.81 -16.18 15.19
CA LEU A 51 -0.34 -15.58 15.88
C LEU A 51 0.05 -14.44 16.83
N THR A 52 1.25 -14.52 17.41
CA THR A 52 1.82 -13.48 18.30
C THR A 52 2.05 -12.16 17.57
N ALA A 53 2.32 -12.19 16.27
CA ALA A 53 2.60 -10.99 15.48
C ALA A 53 1.37 -10.31 14.89
N VAL A 54 0.17 -10.89 15.07
CA VAL A 54 -1.09 -10.36 14.51
C VAL A 54 -1.39 -8.97 15.06
N SER A 55 -1.11 -8.73 16.35
CA SER A 55 -1.31 -7.44 17.02
C SER A 55 -0.44 -6.31 16.43
N SER A 56 0.70 -6.68 15.86
CA SER A 56 1.70 -5.75 15.30
C SER A 56 1.43 -5.42 13.83
N LEU A 57 0.41 -6.03 13.21
CA LEU A 57 0.08 -5.76 11.82
C LEU A 57 -0.63 -4.41 11.63
N PRO A 58 -0.39 -3.74 10.49
CA PRO A 58 -1.25 -2.66 10.02
C PRO A 58 -2.69 -3.16 9.80
N SER A 59 -3.66 -2.25 9.90
CA SER A 59 -5.06 -2.56 9.58
C SER A 59 -5.22 -3.07 8.14
N SER A 60 -6.27 -3.86 7.91
CA SER A 60 -6.61 -4.40 6.59
C SER A 60 -6.77 -3.31 5.52
N ASP A 61 -7.37 -2.17 5.86
CA ASP A 61 -7.47 -1.01 4.95
C ASP A 61 -6.09 -0.46 4.57
N SER A 62 -5.17 -0.36 5.54
CA SER A 62 -3.80 0.09 5.30
C SER A 62 -3.03 -0.87 4.38
N LEU A 63 -3.22 -2.18 4.57
CA LEU A 63 -2.66 -3.20 3.68
C LEU A 63 -3.27 -3.12 2.27
N ALA A 64 -4.58 -2.95 2.14
CA ALA A 64 -5.25 -2.79 0.85
C ALA A 64 -4.77 -1.53 0.09
N ARG A 65 -4.57 -0.41 0.80
CA ARG A 65 -3.95 0.79 0.23
C ARG A 65 -2.52 0.54 -0.22
N THR A 66 -1.76 -0.25 0.54
CA THR A 66 -0.40 -0.64 0.15
C THR A 66 -0.42 -1.40 -1.18
N VAL A 67 -1.30 -2.40 -1.31
CA VAL A 67 -1.45 -3.16 -2.57
C VAL A 67 -1.78 -2.23 -3.74
N ARG A 68 -2.75 -1.32 -3.58
CA ARG A 68 -3.14 -0.36 -4.63
C ARG A 68 -1.97 0.52 -5.06
N ARG A 69 -1.15 0.99 -4.11
CA ARG A 69 -0.01 1.87 -4.38
C ARG A 69 1.17 1.17 -5.06
N GLN A 70 1.34 -0.14 -4.83
CA GLN A 70 2.45 -0.89 -5.40
C GLN A 70 2.15 -1.42 -6.80
N ARG A 71 0.87 -1.49 -7.20
CA ARG A 71 0.53 -1.89 -8.56
C ARG A 71 1.03 -0.85 -9.56
N PRO A 72 1.65 -1.28 -10.67
CA PRO A 72 1.97 -0.37 -11.74
C PRO A 72 0.65 0.25 -12.25
N THR A 73 0.51 1.56 -12.06
CA THR A 73 -0.48 2.33 -12.80
C THR A 73 -0.12 2.20 -14.27
N LEU A 74 -1.08 1.79 -15.12
CA LEU A 74 -0.88 1.85 -16.57
C LEU A 74 -0.39 3.26 -16.88
N SER A 75 0.86 3.35 -17.35
CA SER A 75 1.42 4.62 -17.81
C SER A 75 0.50 5.08 -18.93
N LEU A 76 -0.27 6.15 -18.69
CA LEU A 76 -0.94 6.84 -19.78
C LEU A 76 0.18 7.31 -20.69
N THR A 77 0.39 6.58 -21.78
CA THR A 77 1.32 6.97 -22.82
C THR A 77 0.99 8.40 -23.21
N SER A 78 2.03 9.18 -23.52
CA SER A 78 2.01 10.60 -23.90
C SER A 78 1.08 10.94 -25.08
N SER A 79 0.40 9.96 -25.67
CA SER A 79 -0.89 10.11 -26.32
C SER A 79 -2.02 10.33 -25.30
N SER A 80 -1.86 11.27 -24.37
CA SER A 80 -2.84 11.70 -23.35
C SER A 80 -4.08 12.36 -23.97
N GLN A 81 -4.43 11.96 -25.19
CA GLN A 81 -5.66 12.28 -25.82
C GLN A 81 -6.71 11.26 -25.37
N LEU A 82 -7.62 11.70 -24.50
CA LEU A 82 -8.93 11.06 -24.39
C LEU A 82 -9.44 10.74 -25.81
N PRO A 83 -9.91 9.52 -26.11
CA PRO A 83 -10.53 9.21 -27.39
C PRO A 83 -11.53 10.30 -27.77
N ILE A 84 -11.57 10.72 -29.05
CA ILE A 84 -12.42 11.84 -29.51
C ILE A 84 -13.88 11.63 -29.09
N GLU A 85 -14.36 10.39 -29.10
CA GLU A 85 -15.70 10.00 -28.67
C GLU A 85 -15.97 10.32 -27.19
N LEU A 86 -14.95 10.27 -26.34
CA LEU A 86 -15.03 10.58 -24.90
C LEU A 86 -14.76 12.06 -24.59
N ARG A 87 -14.36 12.86 -25.59
CA ARG A 87 -14.15 14.31 -25.45
C ARG A 87 -15.41 15.12 -25.70
N LYS A 88 -16.41 14.52 -26.31
CA LYS A 88 -17.61 15.21 -26.77
C LYS A 88 -18.64 15.29 -25.65
N THR A 89 -19.13 16.49 -25.39
CA THR A 89 -20.34 16.69 -24.59
C THR A 89 -21.55 16.12 -25.33
N ASP A 90 -22.68 16.02 -24.64
CA ASP A 90 -23.99 15.72 -25.21
C ASP A 90 -24.41 16.69 -26.33
N ARG A 91 -23.74 17.85 -26.43
CA ARG A 91 -23.93 18.87 -27.47
C ARG A 91 -22.86 18.84 -28.57
N GLY A 92 -21.88 17.95 -28.48
CA GLY A 92 -20.80 17.81 -29.46
C GLY A 92 -19.60 18.75 -29.25
N ASP A 93 -19.58 19.49 -28.13
CA ASP A 93 -18.46 20.37 -27.77
C ASP A 93 -17.29 19.55 -27.22
N ASP A 94 -16.06 19.96 -27.51
CA ASP A 94 -14.86 19.37 -26.90
C ASP A 94 -14.57 20.13 -25.61
N PHE A 95 -14.65 19.47 -24.44
CA PHE A 95 -14.47 20.13 -23.15
C PHE A 95 -12.99 20.40 -22.79
N ILE A 96 -12.06 19.91 -23.60
CA ILE A 96 -10.62 20.13 -23.42
C ILE A 96 -10.16 21.42 -24.13
N LEU A 97 -10.99 21.98 -25.01
CA LEU A 97 -10.73 23.20 -25.79
C LEU A 97 -11.37 24.45 -25.17
#